data_AF-A0AA50I021-F1
#
_entry.id   AF-A0AA50I021-F1
#
_cell.length_a   1.000
_cell.length_b   1.000
_cell.length_c   1.000
_cell.angle_alpha   90.00
_cell.angle_beta   90.00
_cell.angle_gamma   90.00
#
_symmetry.space_group_name_H-M   'P 1'
#
loop_
_entity.id
_entity.type
_entity.pdbx_description
1 polymer ?
#
loop_
_entity_poly.entity_id
_entity_poly.type
_entity_poly.pdbx_seq_one_letter_code
_entity_poly.pdbx_strand_id
1 'polypeptide(L)'
;MGSSIESVAVDSDLLPFHPGMVALIQLMESRRSPLDNLRDLEDAVSYGWLLTTTQIEKLLGVKPRGEQFDRQGFLFTRQGKAGREAQWSITKITRGLRSVEIE
;
A
#
# COMPACT_ATOMS: atom_id res chain seq x y z
N MET A 1 15.93 32.83 -35.18
CA MET A 1 14.87 32.12 -35.92
C MET A 1 14.39 31.02 -35.00
N GLY A 2 13.19 31.19 -34.43
CA GLY A 2 12.69 30.36 -33.33
C GLY A 2 12.32 28.96 -33.81
N SER A 3 12.81 27.94 -33.11
CA SER A 3 12.33 26.57 -33.27
C SER A 3 10.90 26.50 -32.80
N SER A 4 9.99 26.32 -33.76
CA SER A 4 8.59 26.04 -33.52
C SER A 4 8.48 24.67 -32.85
N ILE A 5 8.03 24.67 -31.59
CA ILE A 5 7.68 23.43 -30.89
C ILE A 5 6.27 23.12 -31.37
N GLU A 6 6.14 22.24 -32.36
CA GLU A 6 4.84 21.69 -32.74
C GLU A 6 4.23 21.03 -31.50
N SER A 7 3.09 21.57 -31.05
CA SER A 7 2.26 20.91 -30.05
C SER A 7 1.84 19.56 -30.62
N VAL A 8 2.43 18.50 -30.12
CA VAL A 8 1.89 17.14 -30.28
C VAL A 8 0.57 17.15 -29.52
N ALA A 9 -0.51 17.46 -30.22
CA ALA A 9 -1.85 17.16 -29.75
C ALA A 9 -1.88 15.65 -29.54
N VAL A 10 -1.97 15.23 -28.28
CA VAL A 10 -2.39 13.88 -27.93
C VAL A 10 -3.81 13.74 -28.45
N ASP A 11 -3.91 13.21 -29.66
CA ASP A 11 -5.14 12.83 -30.33
C ASP A 11 -5.98 12.00 -29.35
N SER A 12 -7.02 12.64 -28.82
CA SER A 12 -7.90 12.06 -27.81
C SER A 12 -8.83 10.98 -28.38
N ASP A 13 -8.65 10.65 -29.66
CA ASP A 13 -9.37 9.60 -30.40
C ASP A 13 -8.64 8.25 -30.36
N LEU A 14 -7.43 8.17 -29.80
CA LEU A 14 -6.64 6.92 -29.78
C LEU A 14 -6.82 6.09 -28.49
N LEU A 15 -8.05 5.87 -28.04
CA LEU A 15 -8.38 4.73 -27.18
C LEU A 15 -9.67 4.06 -27.67
N PRO A 16 -9.60 2.93 -28.42
CA PRO A 16 -10.77 2.24 -28.98
C PRO A 16 -11.48 1.36 -27.93
N PHE A 17 -11.53 1.79 -26.67
CA PHE A 17 -12.25 1.05 -25.65
C PHE A 17 -13.70 1.54 -25.64
N HIS A 18 -14.57 0.77 -26.29
CA HIS A 18 -16.02 0.93 -26.19
C HIS A 18 -16.42 1.16 -24.72
N PRO A 19 -17.39 2.04 -24.40
CA PRO A 19 -17.73 2.39 -23.02
C PRO A 19 -18.02 1.17 -22.11
N GLY A 20 -18.49 0.05 -22.69
CA GLY A 20 -18.62 -1.22 -21.99
C GLY A 20 -17.31 -1.87 -21.51
N MET A 21 -16.21 -1.71 -22.25
CA MET A 21 -14.87 -2.16 -21.85
C MET A 21 -14.32 -1.34 -20.68
N VAL A 22 -14.56 -0.03 -20.68
CA VAL A 22 -14.20 0.85 -19.56
C VAL A 22 -14.95 0.44 -18.29
N ALA A 23 -16.26 0.19 -18.41
CA ALA A 23 -17.07 -0.30 -17.29
C ALA A 23 -16.62 -1.69 -16.78
N LEU A 24 -16.21 -2.59 -17.69
CA LEU A 24 -15.69 -3.91 -17.32
C LEU A 24 -14.35 -3.81 -16.60
N ILE A 25 -13.42 -2.98 -17.07
CA ILE A 25 -12.13 -2.73 -16.42
C ILE A 25 -12.35 -2.19 -15.00
N GLN A 26 -13.22 -1.19 -14.83
CA GLN A 26 -13.56 -0.63 -13.51
C GLN A 26 -14.19 -1.67 -12.56
N LEU A 27 -15.04 -2.57 -13.07
CA LEU A 27 -15.61 -3.66 -12.29
C LEU A 27 -14.56 -4.68 -11.85
N MET A 28 -13.54 -4.90 -12.69
CA MET A 28 -12.43 -5.81 -12.40
C MET A 28 -11.45 -5.21 -11.38
N GLU A 29 -11.16 -3.91 -11.45
CA GLU A 29 -10.32 -3.20 -10.47
C GLU A 29 -10.95 -3.16 -9.07
N SER A 30 -12.27 -3.27 -8.98
CA SER A 30 -13.03 -3.11 -7.73
C SER A 30 -13.08 -4.35 -6.82
N ARG A 31 -12.43 -5.46 -7.19
CA ARG A 31 -12.44 -6.70 -6.39
C ARG A 31 -11.09 -7.01 -5.76
N ARG A 32 -10.58 -6.08 -4.94
CA ARG A 32 -9.52 -6.47 -3.99
C ARG A 32 -10.11 -7.48 -3.02
N SER A 33 -9.55 -8.69 -3.04
CA SER A 33 -9.87 -9.67 -2.02
C SER A 33 -9.28 -9.20 -0.67
N PRO A 34 -9.88 -9.55 0.47
CA PRO A 34 -9.29 -9.24 1.79
C PRO A 34 -7.87 -9.79 1.97
N LEU A 35 -7.50 -10.81 1.19
CA LEU A 35 -6.17 -11.41 1.20
C LEU A 35 -5.12 -10.58 0.44
N ASP A 36 -5.54 -9.75 -0.52
CA ASP A 36 -4.61 -8.85 -1.21
C ASP A 36 -4.03 -7.82 -0.25
N ASN A 37 -4.83 -7.35 0.72
CA ASN A 37 -4.32 -6.47 1.78
C ASN A 37 -3.27 -7.17 2.66
N LEU A 38 -3.41 -8.48 2.91
CA LEU A 38 -2.40 -9.24 3.65
C LEU A 38 -1.12 -9.39 2.84
N ARG A 39 -1.22 -9.64 1.53
CA ARG A 39 -0.07 -9.70 0.62
C ARG A 39 0.69 -8.37 0.58
N ASP A 40 -0.02 -7.25 0.46
CA ASP A 40 0.58 -5.92 0.51
C ASP A 40 1.39 -5.70 1.81
N LEU A 41 0.89 -6.22 2.94
CA LEU A 41 1.62 -6.17 4.21
C LEU A 41 2.84 -7.11 4.23
N GLU A 42 2.75 -8.29 3.63
CA GLU A 42 3.91 -9.19 3.49
C GLU A 42 5.01 -8.59 2.63
N ASP A 43 4.65 -7.93 1.53
CA ASP A 43 5.59 -7.22 0.66
C ASP A 43 6.22 -6.06 1.41
N ALA A 44 5.43 -5.28 2.15
CA ALA A 44 5.96 -4.19 2.95
C ALA A 44 6.98 -4.67 4.01
N VAL A 45 6.76 -5.84 4.62
CA VAL A 45 7.75 -6.47 5.50
C VAL A 45 8.99 -6.89 4.72
N SER A 46 8.81 -7.53 3.57
CA SER A 46 9.90 -8.11 2.76
C SER A 46 10.84 -7.05 2.19
N TYR A 47 10.29 -5.92 1.75
CA TYR A 47 11.05 -4.79 1.22
C TYR A 47 11.39 -3.72 2.27
N GLY A 48 10.95 -3.89 3.52
CA GLY A 48 11.16 -2.90 4.58
C GLY A 48 10.47 -1.57 4.30
N TRP A 49 9.34 -1.58 3.58
CA TRP A 49 8.60 -0.38 3.25
C TRP A 49 7.96 0.23 4.49
N LEU A 50 7.97 1.56 4.52
CA LEU A 50 7.36 2.33 5.58
C LEU A 50 5.99 2.82 5.10
N LEU A 51 4.95 2.43 5.82
CA LEU A 51 3.58 2.82 5.50
C LEU A 51 3.15 4.02 6.34
N THR A 52 2.34 4.87 5.74
CA THR A 52 1.70 5.96 6.47
C THR A 52 0.47 5.46 7.23
N THR A 53 0.02 6.28 8.19
CA THR A 53 -1.17 5.99 9.00
C THR A 53 -2.41 5.76 8.13
N THR A 54 -2.56 6.55 7.06
CA THR A 54 -3.70 6.44 6.13
C THR A 54 -3.63 5.18 5.27
N GLN A 55 -2.42 4.75 4.87
CA GLN A 55 -2.25 3.49 4.14
C GLN A 55 -2.61 2.29 5.02
N ILE A 56 -2.15 2.27 6.28
CA ILE A 56 -2.50 1.21 7.23
C ILE A 56 -4.01 1.19 7.50
N GLU A 57 -4.64 2.35 7.66
CA GLU A 57 -6.09 2.45 7.82
C GLU A 57 -6.85 1.89 6.62
N LYS A 58 -6.38 2.13 5.39
CA LYS A 58 -6.98 1.53 4.18
C LYS A 58 -6.81 0.01 4.12
N LEU A 59 -5.66 -0.51 4.53
CA LEU A 59 -5.37 -1.96 4.47
C LEU A 59 -6.11 -2.74 5.56
N LEU A 60 -6.17 -2.21 6.78
CA LEU A 60 -6.72 -2.90 7.95
C LEU A 60 -8.14 -2.47 8.32
N GLY A 61 -8.64 -1.38 7.74
CA GLY A 61 -9.88 -0.71 8.13
C GLY A 61 -9.83 -0.01 9.49
N VAL A 62 -8.63 0.11 10.09
CA VAL A 62 -8.44 0.70 11.42
C VAL A 62 -7.19 1.56 11.49
N LYS A 63 -7.32 2.68 12.21
CA LYS A 63 -6.22 3.62 12.40
C LYS A 63 -5.26 3.11 13.49
N PRO A 64 -3.96 2.94 13.19
CA PRO A 64 -2.96 2.58 14.19
C PRO A 64 -2.75 3.73 15.19
N ARG A 65 -2.52 3.40 16.46
CA ARG A 65 -2.37 4.36 17.57
C ARG A 65 -1.17 3.98 18.44
N GLY A 66 -0.60 4.97 19.12
CA GLY A 66 0.54 4.77 20.03
C GLY A 66 1.89 4.68 19.29
N GLU A 67 2.86 4.04 19.95
CA GLU A 67 4.19 3.76 19.38
C GLU A 67 4.24 2.39 18.68
N GLN A 68 3.44 1.44 19.16
CA GLN A 68 3.31 0.10 18.61
C GLN A 68 1.83 -0.25 18.49
N PHE A 69 1.49 -0.96 17.42
CA PHE A 69 0.14 -1.43 17.13
C PHE A 69 0.22 -2.82 16.53
N ASP A 70 -0.50 -3.80 17.06
CA ASP A 70 -0.52 -5.17 16.52
C ASP A 70 -1.87 -5.52 15.89
N ARG A 71 -1.84 -6.19 14.74
CA ARG A 71 -3.06 -6.69 14.08
C ARG A 71 -2.76 -7.77 13.05
N GLN A 72 -3.66 -8.75 12.92
CA GLN A 72 -3.61 -9.80 11.88
C GLN A 72 -2.25 -10.53 11.79
N GLY A 73 -1.51 -10.64 12.91
CA GLY A 73 -0.20 -11.28 12.94
C GLY A 73 0.98 -10.38 12.52
N PHE A 74 0.75 -9.08 12.38
CA PHE A 74 1.78 -8.07 12.12
C PHE A 74 1.90 -7.09 13.28
N LEU A 75 3.12 -6.62 13.53
CA LEU A 75 3.46 -5.56 14.45
C LEU A 75 3.84 -4.32 13.64
N PHE A 76 3.15 -3.22 13.91
CA PHE A 76 3.38 -1.92 13.31
C PHE A 76 4.10 -1.05 14.33
N THR A 77 5.33 -0.64 14.03
CA THR A 77 6.15 0.20 14.91
C THR A 77 6.32 1.57 14.30
N ARG A 78 6.03 2.61 15.08
CA ARG A 78 6.16 3.99 14.61
C ARG A 78 7.63 4.37 14.50
N GLN A 79 8.07 4.70 13.29
CA GLN A 79 9.45 5.11 12.99
C GLN A 79 9.63 6.62 12.92
N GLY A 80 8.53 7.37 12.79
CA GLY A 80 8.59 8.83 12.71
C GLY A 80 7.35 9.43 12.08
N LYS A 81 7.56 10.45 11.24
CA LYS A 81 6.51 11.15 10.50
C LYS A 81 6.91 11.33 9.03
N ALA A 82 5.99 11.00 8.13
CA ALA A 82 6.05 11.35 6.72
C ALA A 82 5.16 12.59 6.51
N GLY A 83 5.76 13.79 6.54
CA GLY A 83 5.02 15.05 6.47
C GLY A 83 4.06 15.22 7.66
N ARG A 84 2.76 15.12 7.40
CA ARG A 84 1.69 15.25 8.42
C ARG A 84 1.28 13.92 9.05
N GLU A 85 1.65 12.79 8.47
CA GLU A 85 1.21 11.46 8.91
C GLU A 85 2.33 10.76 9.70
N ALA A 86 1.96 9.87 10.63
CA ALA A 86 2.95 8.98 11.24
C ALA A 86 3.36 7.89 10.25
N GLN A 87 4.66 7.56 10.29
CA GLN A 87 5.30 6.58 9.43
C GLN A 87 5.62 5.33 10.25
N TRP A 88 5.30 4.17 9.71
CA TRP A 88 5.26 2.91 10.43
C TRP A 88 6.04 1.83 9.67
N SER A 89 6.90 1.11 10.37
CA SER A 89 7.51 -0.13 9.89
C SER A 89 6.64 -1.32 10.28
N ILE A 90 6.67 -2.38 9.48
CA ILE A 90 5.88 -3.58 9.71
C ILE A 90 6.82 -4.76 9.99
N THR A 91 6.45 -5.62 10.92
CA THR A 91 7.17 -6.86 11.22
C THR A 91 6.17 -7.98 11.44
N LYS A 92 6.49 -9.21 11.02
CA LYS A 92 5.66 -10.38 11.31
C LYS A 92 5.82 -10.77 12.78
N ILE A 93 4.69 -10.99 13.46
CA ILE A 93 4.67 -11.55 14.81
C ILE A 93 4.82 -13.06 14.67
N THR A 94 6.06 -13.55 14.64
CA THR A 94 6.32 -14.98 14.69
C THR A 94 5.94 -15.48 16.08
N ARG A 95 4.73 -16.05 16.20
CA ARG A 95 4.28 -16.73 17.42
C ARG A 95 5.04 -18.05 17.57
N GLY A 96 6.30 -17.96 17.96
CA GLY A 96 7.16 -19.13 18.13
C GLY A 96 8.63 -18.84 17.88
N LEU A 97 9.26 -18.17 18.83
CA LEU A 97 10.51 -18.61 19.45
C LEU A 97 10.76 -17.64 20.61
N ARG A 98 10.31 -18.03 21.82
CA ARG A 98 11.03 -17.58 23.01
C ARG A 98 12.37 -18.28 22.89
N SER A 99 13.45 -17.55 22.59
CA SER A 99 14.79 -18.03 22.82
C SER A 99 14.83 -18.45 24.29
N VAL A 100 14.81 -19.75 24.55
CA VAL A 100 15.25 -20.27 25.83
C VAL A 100 16.74 -20.05 25.79
N GLU A 101 17.22 -19.03 26.50
CA GLU A 101 18.62 -18.95 26.89
C GLU A 101 18.92 -20.25 27.66
N ILE A 102 19.60 -21.18 27.00
CA ILE A 102 20.19 -22.33 27.66
C ILE A 102 21.49 -21.80 28.26
N GLU A 103 21.47 -21.67 29.59
CA GLU A 103 22.62 -21.41 30.47
C GLU A 103 23.68 -22.51 30.32
#